data_AF-A0A7S2QT56-F1
#
_entry.id   AF-A0A7S2QT56-F1
#
_cell.length_a   1.000
_cell.length_b   1.000
_cell.length_c   1.000
_cell.angle_alpha   90.00
_cell.angle_beta   90.00
_cell.angle_gamma   90.00
#
_symmetry.space_group_name_H-M   'P 1'
#
loop_
_entity.id
_entity.type
_entity.pdbx_description
1 polymer ?
#
loop_
_entity_poly.entity_id
_entity_poly.type
_entity_poly.pdbx_seq_one_letter_code
_entity_poly.pdbx_strand_id
1 'polypeptide(L)'
;DTLFGFIPALERAGYVQRVQERRKVSGYMRTWDKYELTSKGRNAIYSGESIMLPVPDSVRRQEQKALEEKQERLAKLRDSGVNLESIPIEELEAGEGEVINSHLIWANKLANYRAKGAEAQAKALEDLFSRLKKWRRETAARLNMAPAAVIPEHVLKAIAYSQPKSVEALKELGVRIVGVEDLSKLINEVCVELGLSDQRSNIQGQQLEDVLIFPNGVWIPQNPWRGHVEKKGRNGKLPAYLEAYEAFAKGKHIETIATARAKPIKPKTVQTYILTALESGRGVDLNRLTNESGTIVTKNQWQKVDEAACLCNAHPEDPGKKIQKQDILRRIIGDAKCDIPFKERSLELKNEMNSWYTAMDFWISLKRVNFPAVFATPTSKRQRTC
;
A
#
# COMPACT_ATOMS: atom_id res chain seq x y z
N ASP A 1 -3.10 19.78 -35.75
CA ASP A 1 -3.37 18.39 -35.31
C ASP A 1 -4.74 18.12 -34.71
N THR A 2 -5.41 19.09 -34.06
CA THR A 2 -6.73 18.88 -33.42
C THR A 2 -7.91 18.73 -34.39
N LEU A 3 -7.87 19.33 -35.59
CA LEU A 3 -8.95 19.23 -36.59
C LEU A 3 -9.03 17.86 -37.29
N PHE A 4 -7.91 17.17 -37.46
CA PHE A 4 -7.88 15.84 -38.11
C PHE A 4 -8.61 14.76 -37.30
N GLY A 5 -8.75 14.94 -35.98
CA GLY A 5 -9.47 14.01 -35.11
C GLY A 5 -10.99 13.95 -35.36
N PHE A 6 -11.57 14.99 -35.97
CA PHE A 6 -13.02 15.09 -36.20
C PHE A 6 -13.47 14.56 -37.56
N ILE A 7 -12.55 14.42 -38.52
CA ILE A 7 -12.86 13.94 -39.87
C ILE A 7 -13.55 12.55 -39.84
N PRO A 8 -13.08 11.56 -39.05
CA PRO A 8 -13.76 10.26 -38.95
C PRO A 8 -15.16 10.32 -38.31
N ALA A 9 -15.43 11.34 -37.48
CA ALA A 9 -16.74 11.54 -36.88
C ALA A 9 -17.71 12.21 -37.86
N LEU A 10 -17.23 13.18 -38.64
CA LEU A 10 -17.97 13.82 -39.73
C LEU A 10 -18.28 12.85 -40.87
N GLU A 11 -17.36 11.95 -41.18
CA GLU A 11 -17.56 10.87 -42.15
C GLU A 11 -18.65 9.89 -41.69
N ARG A 12 -18.57 9.39 -40.46
CA ARG A 12 -19.61 8.51 -39.89
C ARG A 12 -20.98 9.18 -39.77
N ALA A 13 -21.02 10.47 -39.49
CA ALA A 13 -22.26 11.23 -39.42
C ALA A 13 -22.82 11.61 -40.81
N GLY A 14 -22.06 11.31 -41.87
CA GLY A 14 -22.46 11.48 -43.26
C GLY A 14 -22.34 12.92 -43.79
N TYR A 15 -21.59 13.79 -43.11
CA TYR A 15 -21.35 15.18 -43.57
C TYR A 15 -20.20 15.28 -44.58
N VAL A 16 -19.26 14.33 -44.53
CA VAL A 16 -18.09 14.26 -45.39
C VAL A 16 -17.96 12.83 -45.92
N GLN A 17 -17.49 12.66 -47.15
CA GLN A 17 -17.16 11.36 -47.72
C GLN A 17 -15.67 11.29 -48.08
N ARG A 18 -15.05 10.13 -47.86
CA ARG A 18 -13.67 9.88 -48.27
C ARG A 18 -13.63 9.35 -49.71
N VAL A 19 -12.90 10.03 -50.57
CA VAL A 19 -12.68 9.67 -51.98
C VAL A 19 -11.18 9.49 -52.20
N GLN A 20 -10.78 8.34 -52.74
CA GLN A 20 -9.37 8.11 -53.07
C GLN A 20 -9.05 8.68 -54.45
N GLU A 21 -8.13 9.63 -54.47
CA GLU A 21 -7.62 10.21 -55.71
C GLU A 21 -6.27 9.59 -56.06
N ARG A 22 -6.13 9.16 -57.32
CA ARG A 22 -4.88 8.59 -57.84
C ARG A 22 -4.37 9.47 -58.97
N ARG A 23 -3.13 9.96 -58.84
CA ARG A 23 -2.50 10.77 -59.88
C ARG A 23 -1.06 10.33 -60.10
N LYS A 24 -0.66 10.26 -61.37
CA LYS A 24 0.72 9.96 -61.76
C LYS A 24 1.53 11.26 -61.70
N VAL A 25 2.52 11.32 -60.80
CA VAL A 25 3.40 12.47 -60.61
C VAL A 25 4.84 11.99 -60.69
N SER A 26 5.62 12.54 -61.64
CA SER A 26 7.02 12.14 -61.91
C SER A 26 7.23 10.63 -62.07
N GLY A 27 6.39 9.96 -62.88
CA GLY A 27 6.52 8.54 -63.18
C GLY A 27 5.95 7.58 -62.12
N TYR A 28 5.73 8.04 -60.89
CA TYR A 28 5.16 7.24 -59.80
C TYR A 28 3.66 7.50 -59.60
N MET A 29 2.90 6.45 -59.31
CA MET A 29 1.49 6.55 -58.90
C MET A 29 1.45 7.02 -57.45
N ARG A 30 0.93 8.24 -57.21
CA ARG A 30 0.59 8.70 -55.86
C ARG A 30 -0.91 8.56 -55.65
N THR A 31 -1.27 8.00 -54.51
CA THR A 31 -2.65 7.87 -54.06
C THR A 31 -2.79 8.62 -52.73
N TRP A 32 -3.78 9.48 -52.62
CA TRP A 32 -4.09 10.16 -51.36
C TRP A 32 -5.60 10.19 -51.13
N ASP A 33 -5.97 10.26 -49.85
CA ASP A 33 -7.37 10.40 -49.44
C ASP A 33 -7.78 11.87 -49.55
N LYS A 34 -8.81 12.14 -50.35
CA LYS A 34 -9.49 13.43 -50.44
C LYS A 34 -10.83 13.32 -49.73
N TYR A 35 -11.20 14.38 -49.01
CA TYR A 35 -12.47 14.45 -48.31
C TYR A 35 -13.39 15.45 -48.99
N GLU A 36 -14.61 15.04 -49.33
CA GLU A 36 -15.60 15.87 -50.03
C GLU A 36 -16.86 16.05 -49.19
N LEU A 37 -17.46 17.24 -49.25
CA LEU A 37 -18.72 17.54 -48.57
C LEU A 37 -19.89 16.85 -49.27
N THR A 38 -20.66 16.08 -48.50
CA THR A 38 -21.91 15.47 -48.96
C THR A 38 -23.02 16.51 -49.05
N SER A 39 -24.17 16.15 -49.62
CA SER A 39 -25.37 17.01 -49.64
C SER A 39 -25.78 17.45 -48.23
N LYS A 40 -25.66 16.55 -47.24
CA LYS A 40 -25.91 16.83 -45.83
C LYS A 40 -24.89 17.81 -45.24
N GLY A 41 -23.60 17.64 -45.58
CA GLY A 41 -22.53 18.57 -45.22
C GLY A 41 -22.76 19.98 -45.75
N ARG A 42 -23.17 20.10 -47.02
CA ARG A 42 -23.47 21.39 -47.65
C ARG A 42 -24.67 22.05 -46.99
N ASN A 43 -25.77 21.31 -46.77
CA ASN A 43 -26.96 21.85 -46.13
C ASN A 43 -26.69 22.35 -44.71
N ALA A 44 -25.90 21.63 -43.91
CA ALA A 44 -25.55 22.08 -42.56
C ALA A 44 -24.74 23.39 -42.54
N ILE A 45 -23.89 23.61 -43.55
CA ILE A 45 -23.16 24.88 -43.71
C ILE A 45 -24.11 26.01 -44.12
N TYR A 46 -25.06 25.75 -45.02
CA TYR A 46 -26.01 26.75 -45.49
C TYR A 46 -27.12 27.10 -44.48
N SER A 47 -27.60 26.12 -43.69
CA SER A 47 -28.65 26.33 -42.70
C SER A 47 -28.14 26.91 -41.38
N GLY A 48 -26.83 26.80 -41.11
CA GLY A 48 -26.24 27.22 -39.84
C GLY A 48 -26.67 26.35 -38.65
N GLU A 49 -27.26 25.18 -38.89
CA GLU A 49 -27.68 24.26 -37.84
C GLU A 49 -26.48 23.63 -37.11
N SER A 50 -26.65 23.38 -35.81
CA SER A 50 -25.60 22.77 -34.99
C SER A 50 -25.34 21.32 -35.43
N ILE A 51 -24.10 21.02 -35.80
CA ILE A 51 -23.66 19.67 -36.19
C ILE A 51 -23.49 18.81 -34.93
N MET A 52 -24.45 17.91 -34.69
CA MET A 52 -24.34 16.90 -33.65
C MET A 52 -23.55 15.69 -34.17
N LEU A 53 -22.36 15.48 -33.61
CA LEU A 53 -21.51 14.33 -33.94
C LEU A 53 -21.82 13.15 -33.02
N PRO A 54 -21.80 11.91 -33.54
CA PRO A 54 -21.94 10.72 -32.71
C PRO A 54 -20.75 10.61 -31.74
N VAL A 55 -21.03 10.23 -30.49
CA VAL A 55 -19.99 9.96 -29.49
C VAL A 55 -18.99 8.95 -30.08
N PRO A 56 -17.67 9.22 -30.05
CA PRO A 56 -16.66 8.33 -30.60
C PRO A 56 -16.72 6.91 -29.98
N ASP A 57 -16.49 5.87 -30.78
CA ASP A 57 -16.51 4.49 -30.29
C ASP A 57 -15.49 4.23 -29.18
N SER A 58 -14.38 4.97 -29.17
CA SER A 58 -13.40 4.91 -28.08
C SER A 58 -14.00 5.33 -26.74
N VAL A 59 -14.82 6.38 -26.74
CA VAL A 59 -15.53 6.88 -25.56
C VAL A 59 -16.63 5.88 -25.18
N ARG A 60 -17.42 5.38 -26.14
CA ARG A 60 -18.46 4.37 -25.85
C ARG A 60 -17.88 3.09 -25.24
N ARG A 61 -16.76 2.58 -25.77
CA ARG A 61 -16.08 1.40 -25.21
C ARG A 61 -15.55 1.69 -23.81
N GLN A 62 -15.06 2.91 -23.56
CA GLN A 62 -14.60 3.32 -22.25
C GLN A 62 -15.76 3.40 -21.24
N GLU A 63 -16.90 3.96 -21.63
CA GLU A 63 -18.12 4.02 -20.82
C GLU A 63 -18.68 2.62 -20.53
N GLN A 64 -18.75 1.74 -21.54
CA GLN A 64 -19.18 0.34 -21.38
C GLN A 64 -18.27 -0.40 -20.40
N LYS A 65 -16.95 -0.29 -20.57
CA LYS A 65 -15.99 -0.93 -19.67
C LYS A 65 -16.09 -0.38 -18.24
N ALA A 66 -16.27 0.93 -18.08
CA ALA A 66 -16.46 1.52 -16.76
C ALA A 66 -17.75 1.02 -16.09
N LEU A 67 -18.83 0.85 -16.86
CA LEU A 67 -20.08 0.29 -16.37
C LEU A 67 -19.94 -1.18 -15.98
N GLU A 68 -19.23 -1.98 -16.79
CA GLU A 68 -18.93 -3.39 -16.49
C GLU A 68 -18.09 -3.52 -15.21
N GLU A 69 -17.01 -2.75 -15.08
CA GLU A 69 -16.17 -2.75 -13.87
C GLU A 69 -16.96 -2.34 -12.62
N LYS A 70 -17.85 -1.34 -12.75
CA LYS A 70 -18.76 -0.93 -11.68
C LYS A 70 -19.70 -2.06 -11.29
N GLN A 71 -20.36 -2.70 -12.26
CA GLN A 71 -21.28 -3.81 -12.00
C GLN A 71 -20.55 -4.99 -11.35
N GLU A 72 -19.34 -5.31 -11.78
CA GLU A 72 -18.53 -6.38 -11.20
C GLU A 72 -18.17 -6.09 -9.73
N ARG A 73 -17.82 -4.84 -9.40
CA ARG A 73 -17.55 -4.43 -8.02
C ARG A 73 -18.79 -4.56 -7.13
N LEU A 74 -19.95 -4.12 -7.62
CA LEU A 74 -21.22 -4.21 -6.89
C LEU A 74 -21.67 -5.68 -6.71
N ALA A 75 -21.48 -6.52 -7.73
CA ALA A 75 -21.74 -7.95 -7.65
C ALA A 75 -20.87 -8.60 -6.56
N LYS A 76 -19.56 -8.33 -6.55
CA LYS A 76 -18.65 -8.82 -5.51
C LYS A 76 -19.05 -8.39 -4.10
N LEU A 77 -19.51 -7.15 -3.92
CA LEU A 77 -20.00 -6.67 -2.63
C LEU A 77 -21.24 -7.44 -2.18
N ARG A 78 -22.18 -7.67 -3.10
CA ARG A 78 -23.39 -8.45 -2.85
C ARG A 78 -23.06 -9.90 -2.49
N ASP A 79 -22.17 -10.54 -3.24
CA ASP A 79 -21.71 -11.91 -2.99
C ASP A 79 -20.97 -12.04 -1.66
N SER A 80 -20.30 -10.97 -1.23
CA SER A 80 -19.63 -10.88 0.07
C SER A 80 -20.59 -10.60 1.24
N GLY A 81 -21.90 -10.54 0.98
CA GLY A 81 -22.93 -10.33 1.99
C GLY A 81 -23.04 -8.90 2.51
N VAL A 82 -22.56 -7.90 1.77
CA VAL A 82 -22.69 -6.48 2.12
C VAL A 82 -24.06 -5.98 1.66
N ASN A 83 -24.83 -5.38 2.57
CA ASN A 83 -26.09 -4.71 2.18
C ASN A 83 -25.75 -3.44 1.37
N LEU A 84 -26.21 -3.37 0.13
CA LEU A 84 -25.96 -2.22 -0.75
C LEU A 84 -26.71 -0.97 -0.30
N GLU A 85 -27.82 -1.11 0.43
CA GLU A 85 -28.63 0.02 0.92
C GLU A 85 -27.92 0.85 1.99
N SER A 86 -26.88 0.31 2.64
CA SER A 86 -26.09 1.03 3.64
C SER A 86 -24.95 1.85 3.04
N ILE A 87 -24.74 1.77 1.72
CA ILE A 87 -23.71 2.51 0.99
C ILE A 87 -24.32 3.83 0.50
N PRO A 88 -23.61 4.96 0.61
CA PRO A 88 -24.08 6.24 0.07
C PRO A 88 -24.42 6.14 -1.43
N ILE A 89 -25.52 6.77 -1.83
CA ILE A 89 -26.03 6.74 -3.22
C ILE A 89 -24.96 7.26 -4.19
N GLU A 90 -24.24 8.31 -3.79
CA GLU A 90 -23.13 8.88 -4.57
C GLU A 90 -22.02 7.85 -4.87
N GLU A 91 -21.65 7.02 -3.90
CA GLU A 91 -20.65 5.96 -4.11
C GLU A 91 -21.21 4.83 -4.98
N LEU A 92 -22.50 4.48 -4.82
CA LEU A 92 -23.18 3.48 -5.65
C LEU A 92 -23.30 3.94 -7.11
N GLU A 93 -23.53 5.23 -7.34
CA GLU A 93 -23.59 5.82 -8.67
C GLU A 93 -22.20 5.93 -9.30
N ALA A 94 -21.19 6.32 -8.54
CA ALA A 94 -19.80 6.38 -8.99
C ALA A 94 -19.19 4.97 -9.20
N GLY A 95 -19.65 3.96 -8.47
CA GLY A 95 -19.04 2.62 -8.46
C GLY A 95 -17.68 2.55 -7.74
N GLU A 96 -17.34 3.61 -7.02
CA GLU A 96 -16.11 3.77 -6.27
C GLU A 96 -16.34 4.75 -5.12
N GLY A 97 -15.67 4.50 -3.99
CA GLY A 97 -15.82 5.33 -2.79
C GLY A 97 -15.19 4.67 -1.57
N GLU A 98 -15.15 5.38 -0.46
CA GLU A 98 -14.46 4.92 0.76
C GLU A 98 -15.14 3.68 1.37
N VAL A 99 -16.48 3.67 1.37
CA VAL A 99 -17.29 2.58 1.91
C VAL A 99 -17.15 1.34 1.01
N ILE A 100 -17.32 1.53 -0.31
CA ILE A 100 -17.15 0.45 -1.31
C ILE A 100 -15.75 -0.16 -1.22
N ASN A 101 -14.71 0.68 -1.21
CA ASN A 101 -13.32 0.22 -1.18
C ASN A 101 -13.01 -0.55 0.09
N SER A 102 -13.42 -0.05 1.26
CA SER A 102 -13.20 -0.71 2.54
C SER A 102 -13.84 -2.11 2.59
N HIS A 103 -15.07 -2.23 2.06
CA HIS A 103 -15.75 -3.52 1.98
C HIS A 103 -15.08 -4.49 1.00
N LEU A 104 -14.70 -4.02 -0.20
CA LEU A 104 -14.01 -4.85 -1.19
C LEU A 104 -12.64 -5.32 -0.69
N ILE A 105 -11.87 -4.45 -0.02
CA ILE A 105 -10.56 -4.79 0.52
C ILE A 105 -10.69 -5.91 1.55
N TRP A 106 -11.65 -5.78 2.46
CA TRP A 106 -11.94 -6.81 3.46
C TRP A 106 -12.31 -8.15 2.82
N ALA A 107 -13.28 -8.15 1.89
CA ALA A 107 -13.73 -9.35 1.20
C ALA A 107 -12.61 -10.04 0.42
N ASN A 108 -11.86 -9.27 -0.37
CA ASN A 108 -10.72 -9.76 -1.14
C ASN A 108 -9.62 -10.32 -0.23
N LYS A 109 -9.39 -9.71 0.93
CA LYS A 109 -8.40 -10.17 1.89
C LYS A 109 -8.76 -11.55 2.45
N LEU A 110 -10.00 -11.75 2.87
CA LEU A 110 -10.48 -13.04 3.36
C LEU A 110 -10.43 -14.09 2.25
N ALA A 111 -10.94 -13.78 1.05
CA ALA A 111 -10.86 -14.67 -0.11
C ALA A 111 -9.42 -15.07 -0.44
N ASN A 112 -8.46 -14.14 -0.33
CA ASN A 112 -7.05 -14.42 -0.58
C ASN A 112 -6.44 -15.37 0.46
N TYR A 113 -6.78 -15.22 1.74
CA TYR A 113 -6.32 -16.15 2.78
C TYR A 113 -6.89 -17.55 2.60
N ARG A 114 -8.19 -17.66 2.27
CA ARG A 114 -8.85 -18.92 1.96
C ARG A 114 -8.22 -19.61 0.75
N ALA A 115 -8.03 -18.87 -0.35
CA ALA A 115 -7.37 -19.37 -1.56
C ALA A 115 -5.92 -19.82 -1.34
N LYS A 116 -5.23 -19.30 -0.32
CA LYS A 116 -3.87 -19.70 0.07
C LYS A 116 -3.82 -20.86 1.07
N GLY A 117 -4.97 -21.41 1.47
CA GLY A 117 -5.07 -22.44 2.51
C GLY A 117 -4.78 -21.93 3.92
N ALA A 118 -4.77 -20.61 4.13
CA ALA A 118 -4.52 -19.98 5.42
C ALA A 118 -5.84 -19.69 6.17
N GLU A 119 -6.70 -20.71 6.29
CA GLU A 119 -8.03 -20.60 6.90
C GLU A 119 -7.98 -20.11 8.35
N ALA A 120 -6.97 -20.53 9.12
CA ALA A 120 -6.79 -20.08 10.51
C ALA A 120 -6.61 -18.55 10.60
N GLN A 121 -5.89 -17.94 9.64
CA GLN A 121 -5.69 -16.49 9.61
C GLN A 121 -6.94 -15.73 9.14
N ALA A 122 -7.69 -16.30 8.19
CA ALA A 122 -8.99 -15.75 7.79
C ALA A 122 -9.95 -15.75 8.98
N LYS A 123 -10.05 -16.87 9.70
CA LYS A 123 -10.88 -17.01 10.90
C LYS A 123 -10.45 -16.08 12.03
N ALA A 124 -9.15 -15.91 12.25
CA ALA A 124 -8.62 -14.96 13.23
C ALA A 124 -9.03 -13.51 12.91
N LEU A 125 -8.97 -13.10 11.64
CA LEU A 125 -9.44 -11.77 11.24
C LEU A 125 -10.96 -11.61 11.42
N GLU A 126 -11.74 -12.63 11.08
CA GLU A 126 -13.18 -12.64 11.31
C GLU A 126 -13.52 -12.57 12.82
N ASP A 127 -12.75 -13.24 13.67
CA ASP A 127 -12.92 -13.17 15.13
C ASP A 127 -12.57 -11.78 15.67
N LEU A 128 -11.45 -11.19 15.22
CA LEU A 128 -11.11 -9.79 15.55
C LEU A 128 -12.25 -8.85 15.17
N PHE A 129 -12.78 -8.97 13.96
CA PHE A 129 -13.89 -8.14 13.50
C PHE A 129 -15.18 -8.37 14.32
N SER A 130 -15.46 -9.61 14.73
CA SER A 130 -16.58 -9.95 15.61
C SER A 130 -16.45 -9.29 16.99
N ARG A 131 -15.27 -9.36 17.60
CA ARG A 131 -14.98 -8.71 18.89
C ARG A 131 -15.08 -7.19 18.80
N LEU A 132 -14.60 -6.59 17.72
CA LEU A 132 -14.77 -5.17 17.43
C LEU A 132 -16.25 -4.79 17.29
N LYS A 133 -17.06 -5.61 16.61
CA LYS A 133 -18.51 -5.40 16.54
C LYS A 133 -19.19 -5.48 17.91
N LYS A 134 -18.75 -6.40 18.77
CA LYS A 134 -19.27 -6.54 20.14
C LYS A 134 -18.93 -5.31 20.98
N TRP A 135 -17.66 -4.89 21.00
CA TRP A 135 -17.23 -3.67 21.69
C TRP A 135 -17.99 -2.43 21.20
N ARG A 136 -18.23 -2.31 19.89
CA ARG A 136 -19.03 -1.21 19.33
C ARG A 136 -20.45 -1.22 19.88
N ARG A 137 -21.10 -2.38 20.00
CA ARG A 137 -22.45 -2.49 20.57
C ARG A 137 -22.49 -2.11 22.05
N GLU A 138 -21.51 -2.56 22.84
CA GLU A 138 -21.39 -2.23 24.26
C GLU A 138 -21.15 -0.73 24.47
N THR A 139 -20.26 -0.14 23.66
CA THR A 139 -19.97 1.29 23.70
C THR A 139 -21.18 2.12 23.26
N ALA A 140 -21.89 1.67 22.23
CA ALA A 140 -23.13 2.28 21.77
C ALA A 140 -24.21 2.27 22.85
N ALA A 141 -24.37 1.14 23.56
CA ALA A 141 -25.29 1.03 24.69
C ALA A 141 -24.89 1.97 25.85
N ARG A 142 -23.60 2.01 26.20
CA ARG A 142 -23.09 2.90 27.26
C ARG A 142 -23.30 4.38 26.96
N LEU A 143 -23.13 4.78 25.69
CA LEU A 143 -23.28 6.17 25.25
C LEU A 143 -24.71 6.52 24.82
N ASN A 144 -25.66 5.57 24.85
CA ASN A 144 -27.02 5.72 24.32
C ASN A 144 -27.04 6.24 22.87
N MET A 145 -26.13 5.73 22.02
CA MET A 145 -26.02 6.11 20.62
C MET A 145 -26.24 4.89 19.72
N ALA A 146 -26.61 5.14 18.45
CA ALA A 146 -26.64 4.06 17.45
C ALA A 146 -25.21 3.52 17.20
N PRO A 147 -25.02 2.20 17.01
CA PRO A 147 -23.69 1.64 16.73
C PRO A 147 -22.98 2.29 15.54
N ALA A 148 -23.72 2.65 14.49
CA ALA A 148 -23.18 3.35 13.32
C ALA A 148 -22.65 4.76 13.64
N ALA A 149 -23.23 5.44 14.65
CA ALA A 149 -22.78 6.75 15.10
C ALA A 149 -21.53 6.68 15.99
N VAL A 150 -21.28 5.53 16.64
CA VAL A 150 -20.03 5.29 17.37
C VAL A 150 -18.89 5.08 16.39
N ILE A 151 -18.96 4.03 15.56
CA ILE A 151 -18.01 3.79 14.47
C ILE A 151 -18.77 3.14 13.29
N PRO A 152 -18.74 3.73 12.09
CA PRO A 152 -19.32 3.11 10.89
C PRO A 152 -18.69 1.76 10.57
N GLU A 153 -19.44 0.85 9.93
CA GLU A 153 -18.93 -0.51 9.68
C GLU A 153 -17.72 -0.55 8.73
N HIS A 154 -17.65 0.34 7.73
CA HIS A 154 -16.51 0.43 6.84
C HIS A 154 -15.22 0.80 7.60
N VAL A 155 -15.30 1.71 8.57
CA VAL A 155 -14.17 2.07 9.44
C VAL A 155 -13.75 0.89 10.32
N LEU A 156 -14.70 0.12 10.88
CA LEU A 156 -14.36 -1.10 11.64
C LEU A 156 -13.62 -2.13 10.77
N LYS A 157 -14.01 -2.30 9.50
CA LYS A 157 -13.32 -3.20 8.56
C LYS A 157 -11.93 -2.67 8.22
N ALA A 158 -11.78 -1.35 8.07
CA ALA A 158 -10.48 -0.72 7.88
C ALA A 158 -9.56 -0.94 9.09
N ILE A 159 -10.07 -0.78 10.32
CA ILE A 159 -9.36 -1.05 11.58
C ILE A 159 -8.98 -2.54 11.69
N ALA A 160 -9.90 -3.46 11.40
CA ALA A 160 -9.61 -4.89 11.43
C ALA A 160 -8.55 -5.29 10.39
N TYR A 161 -8.50 -4.59 9.24
CA TYR A 161 -7.52 -4.79 8.20
C TYR A 161 -6.13 -4.24 8.57
N SER A 162 -6.06 -3.00 9.07
CA SER A 162 -4.80 -2.30 9.37
C SER A 162 -4.22 -2.66 10.74
N GLN A 163 -5.06 -3.14 11.66
CA GLN A 163 -4.72 -3.54 13.03
C GLN A 163 -3.95 -2.44 13.79
N PRO A 164 -4.52 -1.23 13.89
CA PRO A 164 -3.80 -0.09 14.42
C PRO A 164 -3.49 -0.28 15.90
N LYS A 165 -2.22 -0.07 16.28
CA LYS A 165 -1.75 -0.32 17.64
C LYS A 165 -1.79 0.91 18.55
N SER A 166 -1.86 2.10 17.98
CA SER A 166 -1.86 3.37 18.73
C SER A 166 -3.21 4.10 18.68
N VAL A 167 -3.44 4.95 19.68
CA VAL A 167 -4.66 5.79 19.78
C VAL A 167 -4.66 6.86 18.70
N GLU A 168 -3.48 7.37 18.35
CA GLU A 168 -3.28 8.35 17.31
C GLU A 168 -3.62 7.77 15.93
N ALA A 169 -3.19 6.54 15.63
CA ALA A 169 -3.54 5.86 14.38
C ALA A 169 -5.05 5.63 14.27
N LEU A 170 -5.72 5.28 15.38
CA LEU A 170 -7.18 5.17 15.43
C LEU A 170 -7.87 6.52 15.15
N LYS A 171 -7.36 7.61 15.74
CA LYS A 171 -7.89 8.96 15.45
C LYS A 171 -7.69 9.31 13.97
N GLU A 172 -6.55 9.01 13.39
CA GLU A 172 -6.31 9.29 11.97
C GLU A 172 -7.18 8.45 11.02
N LEU A 173 -7.60 7.25 11.43
CA LEU A 173 -8.60 6.41 10.73
C LEU A 173 -10.04 6.92 10.87
N GLY A 174 -10.25 8.09 11.50
CA GLY A 174 -11.57 8.71 11.64
C GLY A 174 -12.31 8.35 12.92
N VAL A 175 -11.68 7.65 13.87
CA VAL A 175 -12.29 7.39 15.18
C VAL A 175 -12.28 8.67 16.02
N ARG A 176 -13.46 9.14 16.44
CA ARG A 176 -13.66 10.42 17.16
C ARG A 176 -14.37 10.27 18.50
N ILE A 177 -14.54 9.04 18.98
CA ILE A 177 -15.30 8.77 20.21
C ILE A 177 -14.49 8.98 21.49
N VAL A 178 -15.17 9.09 22.62
CA VAL A 178 -14.55 9.10 23.95
C VAL A 178 -14.25 7.66 24.40
N GLY A 179 -12.99 7.37 24.76
CA GLY A 179 -12.52 6.03 25.13
C GLY A 179 -11.83 5.25 23.99
N VAL A 180 -11.13 5.94 23.09
CA VAL A 180 -10.33 5.30 22.01
C VAL A 180 -9.20 4.45 22.60
N GLU A 181 -8.77 4.77 23.80
CA GLU A 181 -7.77 4.05 24.58
C GLU A 181 -8.19 2.60 24.85
N ASP A 182 -9.47 2.38 25.16
CA ASP A 182 -10.01 1.03 25.42
C ASP A 182 -10.06 0.21 24.13
N LEU A 183 -10.37 0.86 22.99
CA LEU A 183 -10.32 0.22 21.68
C LEU A 183 -8.89 -0.18 21.29
N SER A 184 -7.92 0.70 21.51
CA SER A 184 -6.50 0.43 21.26
C SER A 184 -6.01 -0.75 22.11
N LYS A 185 -6.37 -0.80 23.40
CA LYS A 185 -6.06 -1.93 24.28
C LYS A 185 -6.67 -3.23 23.77
N LEU A 186 -7.97 -3.21 23.45
CA LEU A 186 -8.68 -4.38 22.92
C LEU A 186 -8.03 -4.91 21.65
N ILE A 187 -7.68 -4.03 20.69
CA ILE A 187 -7.01 -4.45 19.45
C ILE A 187 -5.66 -5.09 19.76
N ASN A 188 -4.85 -4.48 20.62
CA ASN A 188 -3.55 -5.02 20.99
C ASN A 188 -3.65 -6.40 21.66
N GLU A 189 -4.58 -6.55 22.61
CA GLU A 189 -4.83 -7.81 23.32
C GLU A 189 -5.29 -8.92 22.35
N VAL A 190 -6.32 -8.63 21.55
CA VAL A 190 -6.89 -9.61 20.61
C VAL A 190 -5.91 -9.96 19.49
N CYS A 191 -5.14 -8.99 18.99
CA CYS A 191 -4.13 -9.27 17.96
C CYS A 191 -2.99 -10.16 18.51
N VAL A 192 -2.65 -10.05 19.79
CA VAL A 192 -1.70 -10.94 20.45
C VAL A 192 -2.33 -12.33 20.65
N GLU A 193 -3.54 -12.41 21.18
CA GLU A 193 -4.28 -13.67 21.42
C GLU A 193 -4.45 -14.49 20.13
N LEU A 194 -4.86 -13.84 19.04
CA LEU A 194 -5.15 -14.47 17.76
C LEU A 194 -3.91 -14.69 16.88
N GLY A 195 -2.72 -14.35 17.37
CA GLY A 195 -1.46 -14.48 16.61
C GLY A 195 -1.42 -13.60 15.35
N LEU A 196 -2.19 -12.51 15.34
CA LEU A 196 -2.24 -11.54 14.23
C LEU A 196 -1.12 -10.50 14.33
N SER A 197 -0.59 -10.25 15.54
CA SER A 197 0.52 -9.34 15.76
C SER A 197 1.86 -9.97 15.40
N ASP A 198 2.62 -9.31 14.54
CA ASP A 198 4.06 -9.52 14.44
C ASP A 198 4.72 -9.10 15.77
N GLN A 199 5.08 -10.09 16.57
CA GLN A 199 6.17 -10.15 17.56
C GLN A 199 6.37 -8.96 18.53
N ARG A 200 5.39 -8.68 19.40
CA ARG A 200 5.69 -8.04 20.71
C ARG A 200 5.59 -8.98 21.90
N SER A 201 4.92 -10.13 21.77
CA SER A 201 4.57 -10.99 22.90
C SER A 201 5.69 -11.92 23.40
N ASN A 202 6.87 -11.97 22.75
CA ASN A 202 7.97 -12.84 23.22
C ASN A 202 9.12 -12.13 23.93
N ILE A 203 9.09 -10.79 24.09
CA ILE A 203 10.23 -10.03 24.64
C ILE A 203 9.96 -9.45 26.03
N GLN A 204 8.73 -9.54 26.57
CA GLN A 204 8.46 -9.08 27.94
C GLN A 204 9.16 -9.91 29.04
N GLY A 205 9.89 -10.98 28.68
CA GLY A 205 10.72 -11.77 29.61
C GLY A 205 12.21 -11.85 29.26
N GLN A 206 12.67 -11.25 28.15
CA GLN A 206 14.10 -11.22 27.79
C GLN A 206 14.66 -9.83 28.09
N GLN A 207 15.70 -9.79 28.91
CA GLN A 207 16.48 -8.59 29.18
C GLN A 207 16.80 -7.88 27.84
N LEU A 208 16.38 -6.62 27.71
CA LEU A 208 16.58 -5.73 26.55
C LEU A 208 18.06 -5.32 26.38
N GLU A 209 18.98 -6.26 26.60
CA GLU A 209 20.41 -6.04 26.42
C GLU A 209 20.72 -6.20 24.92
N ASP A 210 21.45 -5.25 24.34
CA ASP A 210 21.93 -5.25 22.94
C ASP A 210 20.92 -4.94 21.80
N VAL A 211 19.98 -3.99 21.99
CA VAL A 211 19.14 -3.45 20.89
C VAL A 211 19.82 -2.25 20.21
N LEU A 212 19.64 -2.11 18.88
CA LEU A 212 20.09 -0.95 18.10
C LEU A 212 19.39 0.33 18.57
N ILE A 213 20.15 1.35 18.93
CA ILE A 213 19.67 2.66 19.39
C ILE A 213 19.75 3.66 18.23
N PHE A 214 18.71 4.48 18.08
CA PHE A 214 18.72 5.62 17.18
C PHE A 214 18.80 6.94 17.95
N PRO A 215 19.35 8.01 17.34
CA PRO A 215 19.32 9.34 17.92
C PRO A 215 17.88 9.84 18.08
N ASN A 216 17.63 10.66 19.10
CA ASN A 216 16.34 11.31 19.28
C ASN A 216 16.12 12.36 18.18
N GLY A 217 14.93 12.34 17.58
CA GLY A 217 14.53 13.27 16.53
C GLY A 217 14.98 12.87 15.12
N VAL A 218 14.91 13.83 14.20
CA VAL A 218 15.17 13.60 12.78
C VAL A 218 16.67 13.46 12.54
N TRP A 219 17.09 12.28 12.06
CA TRP A 219 18.46 12.06 11.61
C TRP A 219 18.56 12.28 10.10
N ILE A 220 19.51 13.11 9.68
CA ILE A 220 19.78 13.41 8.27
C ILE A 220 21.10 12.76 7.88
N PRO A 221 21.11 11.92 6.84
CA PRO A 221 22.35 11.33 6.33
C PRO A 221 23.27 12.41 5.77
N GLN A 222 24.55 12.36 6.17
CA GLN A 222 25.57 13.30 5.69
C GLN A 222 25.86 13.12 4.20
N ASN A 223 25.79 11.88 3.73
CA ASN A 223 26.00 11.53 2.33
C ASN A 223 24.81 10.68 1.85
N PRO A 224 24.00 11.14 0.88
CA PRO A 224 23.01 10.29 0.24
C PRO A 224 23.71 9.11 -0.45
N TRP A 225 23.03 7.96 -0.52
CA TRP A 225 23.62 6.78 -1.13
C TRP A 225 23.81 7.00 -2.63
N ARG A 226 25.05 6.85 -3.11
CA ARG A 226 25.43 7.12 -4.51
C ARG A 226 24.67 6.25 -5.53
N GLY A 227 24.21 5.06 -5.12
CA GLY A 227 23.42 4.17 -5.94
C GLY A 227 21.93 4.51 -6.00
N HIS A 228 21.47 5.51 -5.25
CA HIS A 228 20.07 5.91 -5.26
C HIS A 228 19.75 6.65 -6.57
N VAL A 229 18.85 6.07 -7.37
CA VAL A 229 18.32 6.71 -8.57
C VAL A 229 16.89 7.14 -8.28
N GLU A 230 16.65 8.46 -8.29
CA GLU A 230 15.30 9.00 -8.14
C GLU A 230 14.42 8.55 -9.32
N LYS A 231 13.53 7.61 -9.04
CA LYS A 231 12.52 7.19 -10.01
C LYS A 231 11.53 8.33 -10.19
N LYS A 232 11.27 8.79 -11.42
CA LYS A 232 10.16 9.70 -11.70
C LYS A 232 8.83 8.96 -11.53
N GLY A 233 7.83 9.59 -10.90
CA GLY A 233 6.50 9.01 -10.80
C GLY A 233 5.77 9.04 -12.14
N ARG A 234 4.70 8.24 -12.25
CA ARG A 234 3.90 8.15 -13.47
C ARG A 234 3.11 9.45 -13.66
N ASN A 235 3.13 10.01 -14.86
CA ASN A 235 2.39 11.22 -15.23
C ASN A 235 2.73 12.47 -14.39
N GLY A 236 4.02 12.65 -14.05
CA GLY A 236 4.47 13.82 -13.28
C GLY A 236 4.09 13.81 -11.79
N LYS A 237 3.44 12.75 -11.30
CA LYS A 237 3.17 12.56 -9.87
C LYS A 237 4.44 12.25 -9.09
N LEU A 238 4.40 12.50 -7.78
CA LEU A 238 5.46 12.09 -6.87
C LEU A 238 5.56 10.55 -6.83
N PRO A 239 6.78 10.00 -6.71
CA PRO A 239 7.00 8.59 -6.44
C PRO A 239 6.30 8.14 -5.17
N ALA A 240 5.80 6.91 -5.16
CA ALA A 240 5.03 6.37 -4.05
C ALA A 240 5.76 6.41 -2.69
N TYR A 241 7.09 6.27 -2.69
CA TYR A 241 7.88 6.33 -1.48
C TYR A 241 8.03 7.77 -0.96
N LEU A 242 8.05 8.77 -1.84
CA LEU A 242 8.09 10.19 -1.48
C LEU A 242 6.77 10.66 -0.88
N GLU A 243 5.64 10.25 -1.46
CA GLU A 243 4.32 10.55 -0.88
C GLU A 243 4.19 10.00 0.55
N ALA A 244 4.65 8.76 0.77
CA ALA A 244 4.65 8.14 2.08
C ALA A 244 5.61 8.85 3.06
N TYR A 245 6.80 9.22 2.59
CA TYR A 245 7.77 9.97 3.38
C TYR A 245 7.24 11.35 3.79
N GLU A 246 6.65 12.12 2.87
CA GLU A 246 6.09 13.45 3.19
C GLU A 246 4.96 13.34 4.22
N ALA A 247 4.11 12.33 4.11
CA ALA A 247 3.07 12.06 5.09
C ALA A 247 3.66 11.74 6.47
N PHE A 248 4.71 10.91 6.52
CA PHE A 248 5.41 10.57 7.76
C PHE A 248 6.12 11.78 8.37
N ALA A 249 6.80 12.59 7.56
CA ALA A 249 7.48 13.83 7.97
C ALA A 249 6.49 14.88 8.53
N LYS A 250 5.24 14.89 8.06
CA LYS A 250 4.14 15.70 8.60
C LYS A 250 3.56 15.18 9.92
N GLY A 251 4.09 14.09 10.47
CA GLY A 251 3.63 13.53 11.74
C GLY A 251 2.59 12.42 11.64
N LYS A 252 2.21 11.97 10.43
CA LYS A 252 1.21 10.89 10.30
C LYS A 252 1.78 9.52 10.65
N HIS A 253 0.98 8.65 11.27
CA HIS A 253 1.41 7.30 11.63
C HIS A 253 1.55 6.37 10.42
N ILE A 254 2.49 5.42 10.47
CA ILE A 254 2.72 4.47 9.35
C ILE A 254 1.46 3.66 8.98
N GLU A 255 0.61 3.34 9.96
CA GLU A 255 -0.61 2.56 9.78
C GLU A 255 -1.65 3.37 9.00
N THR A 256 -1.78 4.65 9.31
CA THR A 256 -2.62 5.61 8.58
C THR A 256 -2.10 5.83 7.16
N ILE A 257 -0.79 5.98 6.98
CA ILE A 257 -0.19 6.15 5.65
C ILE A 257 -0.44 4.90 4.79
N ALA A 258 -0.46 3.73 5.42
CA ALA A 258 -0.77 2.47 4.76
C ALA A 258 -2.22 2.41 4.24
N THR A 259 -3.19 2.96 4.97
CA THR A 259 -4.62 2.93 4.61
C THR A 259 -5.10 4.13 3.79
N ALA A 260 -4.45 5.29 3.89
CA ALA A 260 -4.90 6.55 3.28
C ALA A 260 -4.84 6.57 1.73
N ARG A 261 -4.28 5.54 1.09
CA ARG A 261 -4.11 5.47 -0.37
C ARG A 261 -5.27 4.73 -1.00
N ALA A 262 -5.64 5.11 -2.23
CA ALA A 262 -6.69 4.43 -3.01
C ALA A 262 -6.48 2.90 -3.12
N LYS A 263 -5.22 2.45 -3.11
CA LYS A 263 -4.85 1.05 -2.90
C LYS A 263 -4.04 0.93 -1.60
N PRO A 264 -4.66 0.47 -0.50
CA PRO A 264 -3.95 0.31 0.76
C PRO A 264 -2.77 -0.64 0.65
N ILE A 265 -1.69 -0.28 1.35
CA ILE A 265 -0.45 -1.05 1.43
C ILE A 265 -0.25 -1.52 2.87
N LYS A 266 0.71 -2.41 3.09
CA LYS A 266 1.04 -2.86 4.45
C LYS A 266 1.88 -1.79 5.17
N PRO A 267 1.78 -1.65 6.51
CA PRO A 267 2.68 -0.80 7.29
C PRO A 267 4.17 -1.10 7.04
N LYS A 268 4.52 -2.38 6.88
CA LYS A 268 5.88 -2.81 6.48
C LYS A 268 6.34 -2.19 5.15
N THR A 269 5.44 -2.03 4.18
CA THR A 269 5.76 -1.37 2.91
C THR A 269 6.03 0.12 3.09
N VAL A 270 5.25 0.79 3.95
CA VAL A 270 5.49 2.19 4.32
C VAL A 270 6.86 2.33 4.98
N GLN A 271 7.23 1.41 5.87
CA GLN A 271 8.56 1.37 6.47
C GLN A 271 9.67 1.26 5.43
N THR A 272 9.56 0.34 4.46
CA THR A 272 10.54 0.24 3.36
C THR A 272 10.62 1.53 2.55
N TYR A 273 9.49 2.22 2.31
CA TYR A 273 9.48 3.50 1.62
C TYR A 273 10.19 4.61 2.39
N ILE A 274 10.00 4.66 3.71
CA ILE A 274 10.70 5.63 4.56
C ILE A 274 12.20 5.34 4.59
N LEU A 275 12.61 4.07 4.66
CA LEU A 275 14.03 3.68 4.53
C LEU A 275 14.60 4.03 3.14
N THR A 276 13.80 3.91 2.07
CA THR A 276 14.22 4.34 0.73
C THR A 276 14.41 5.86 0.63
N ALA A 277 13.57 6.64 1.34
CA ALA A 277 13.75 8.09 1.43
C ALA A 277 15.00 8.47 2.25
N LEU A 278 15.35 7.68 3.26
CA LEU A 278 16.62 7.83 3.96
C LEU A 278 17.81 7.66 3.01
N GLU A 279 17.80 6.60 2.19
CA GLU A 279 18.85 6.34 1.19
C GLU A 279 19.00 7.49 0.18
N SER A 280 17.92 8.22 -0.11
CA SER A 280 17.95 9.38 -1.03
C SER A 280 18.48 10.67 -0.39
N GLY A 281 18.84 10.65 0.90
CA GLY A 281 19.40 11.80 1.60
C GLY A 281 18.42 12.52 2.53
N ARG A 282 17.19 12.04 2.68
CA ARG A 282 16.15 12.75 3.44
C ARG A 282 16.22 12.42 4.93
N GLY A 283 15.89 13.42 5.76
CA GLY A 283 15.87 13.26 7.20
C GLY A 283 14.72 12.37 7.68
N VAL A 284 15.01 11.38 8.52
CA VAL A 284 14.01 10.45 9.08
C VAL A 284 14.18 10.36 10.59
N ASP A 285 13.08 10.40 11.32
CA ASP A 285 13.04 9.99 12.73
C ASP A 285 13.01 8.46 12.83
N LEU A 286 14.20 7.87 12.98
CA LEU A 286 14.40 6.42 13.01
C LEU A 286 13.86 5.76 14.29
N ASN A 287 13.88 6.49 15.42
CA ASN A 287 13.27 6.03 16.66
C ASN A 287 11.76 5.91 16.50
N ARG A 288 11.12 6.94 15.94
CA ARG A 288 9.69 6.92 15.64
C ARG A 288 9.35 5.79 14.67
N LEU A 289 10.13 5.64 13.60
CA LEU A 289 9.89 4.60 12.59
C LEU A 289 9.91 3.18 13.19
N THR A 290 10.89 2.87 14.03
CA THR A 290 11.03 1.55 14.66
C THR A 290 9.97 1.31 15.74
N ASN A 291 9.62 2.34 16.51
CA ASN A 291 8.55 2.27 17.50
C ASN A 291 7.18 2.02 16.87
N GLU A 292 6.85 2.73 15.78
CA GLU A 292 5.58 2.57 15.07
C GLU A 292 5.52 1.25 14.30
N SER A 293 6.62 0.81 13.68
CA SER A 293 6.64 -0.47 12.95
C SER A 293 6.77 -1.70 13.85
N GLY A 294 7.08 -1.49 15.14
CA GLY A 294 7.41 -2.56 16.06
C GLY A 294 8.66 -3.34 15.69
N THR A 295 9.52 -2.79 14.84
CA THR A 295 10.76 -3.47 14.43
C THR A 295 11.85 -3.25 15.46
N ILE A 296 12.40 -4.36 15.95
CA ILE A 296 13.56 -4.38 16.84
C ILE A 296 14.69 -5.10 16.12
N VAL A 297 15.86 -4.45 16.04
CA VAL A 297 17.08 -5.06 15.48
C VAL A 297 18.07 -5.24 16.62
N THR A 298 18.40 -6.49 16.91
CA THR A 298 19.38 -6.84 17.95
C THR A 298 20.80 -6.81 17.39
N LYS A 299 21.80 -6.64 18.26
CA LYS A 299 23.22 -6.72 17.91
C LYS A 299 23.59 -8.05 17.29
N ASN A 300 23.06 -9.15 17.81
CA ASN A 300 23.28 -10.48 17.26
C ASN A 300 22.73 -10.62 15.84
N GLN A 301 21.51 -10.12 15.58
CA GLN A 301 20.97 -10.08 14.22
C GLN A 301 21.84 -9.22 13.29
N TRP A 302 22.27 -8.05 13.76
CA TRP A 302 23.13 -7.16 13.00
C TRP A 302 24.45 -7.82 12.62
N GLN A 303 25.14 -8.42 13.59
CA GLN A 303 26.43 -9.11 13.39
C GLN A 303 26.29 -10.31 12.46
N LYS A 304 25.27 -11.15 12.65
CA LYS A 304 25.03 -12.29 11.76
C LYS A 304 24.75 -11.87 10.32
N VAL A 305 24.00 -10.78 10.13
CA VAL A 305 23.78 -10.23 8.78
C VAL A 305 25.09 -9.69 8.20
N ASP A 306 25.90 -8.98 9.00
CA ASP A 306 27.19 -8.43 8.57
C ASP A 306 28.18 -9.54 8.16
N GLU A 307 28.31 -10.59 8.97
CA GLU A 307 29.13 -11.78 8.71
C GLU A 307 28.65 -12.52 7.45
N ALA A 308 27.35 -12.81 7.36
CA ALA A 308 26.76 -13.48 6.21
C ALA A 308 26.92 -12.66 4.92
N ALA A 309 26.76 -11.35 4.99
CA ALA A 309 26.94 -10.45 3.85
C ALA A 309 28.41 -10.41 3.39
N CYS A 310 29.36 -10.43 4.32
CA CYS A 310 30.79 -10.53 4.00
C CYS A 310 31.10 -11.83 3.24
N LEU A 311 30.57 -12.97 3.68
CA LEU A 311 30.74 -14.26 3.00
C LEU A 311 30.11 -14.29 1.60
N CYS A 312 29.05 -13.51 1.39
CA CYS A 312 28.37 -13.37 0.10
C CYS A 312 28.96 -12.25 -0.79
N ASN A 313 30.03 -11.56 -0.36
CA ASN A 313 30.58 -10.38 -1.03
C ASN A 313 29.50 -9.30 -1.31
N ALA A 314 28.56 -9.17 -0.38
CA ALA A 314 27.41 -8.28 -0.45
C ALA A 314 27.68 -7.03 0.38
N HIS A 315 28.28 -6.01 -0.23
CA HIS A 315 28.59 -4.73 0.41
C HIS A 315 27.52 -3.68 0.04
N PRO A 316 26.61 -3.27 0.95
CA PRO A 316 25.52 -2.33 0.63
C PRO A 316 25.98 -0.96 0.13
N GLU A 317 27.18 -0.55 0.54
CA GLU A 317 27.79 0.72 0.19
C GLU A 317 28.21 0.77 -1.29
N ASP A 318 28.46 -0.38 -1.92
CA ASP A 318 28.84 -0.48 -3.33
C ASP A 318 27.60 -0.37 -4.25
N PRO A 319 27.44 0.73 -5.02
CA PRO A 319 26.29 0.92 -5.89
C PRO A 319 26.25 -0.04 -7.09
N GLY A 320 27.38 -0.68 -7.44
CA GLY A 320 27.49 -1.57 -8.60
C GLY A 320 26.99 -3.00 -8.33
N LYS A 321 26.80 -3.39 -7.08
CA LYS A 321 26.42 -4.76 -6.69
C LYS A 321 25.00 -4.85 -6.17
N LYS A 322 24.17 -5.64 -6.85
CA LYS A 322 22.83 -5.95 -6.37
C LYS A 322 22.91 -6.99 -5.24
N ILE A 323 22.43 -6.61 -4.05
CA ILE A 323 22.38 -7.52 -2.90
C ILE A 323 21.23 -8.53 -3.07
N GLN A 324 21.58 -9.81 -3.06
CA GLN A 324 20.64 -10.91 -3.04
C GLN A 324 20.37 -11.32 -1.58
N LYS A 325 19.27 -10.80 -1.00
CA LYS A 325 18.90 -11.08 0.40
C LYS A 325 18.71 -12.56 0.69
N GLN A 326 18.31 -13.34 -0.32
CA GLN A 326 18.13 -14.78 -0.17
C GLN A 326 19.48 -15.49 0.07
N ASP A 327 20.56 -15.03 -0.55
CA ASP A 327 21.89 -15.62 -0.38
C ASP A 327 22.44 -15.34 1.03
N ILE A 328 22.23 -14.12 1.52
CA ILE A 328 22.54 -13.76 2.91
C ILE A 328 21.71 -14.62 3.87
N LEU A 329 20.40 -14.75 3.62
CA LEU A 329 19.51 -15.56 4.47
C LEU A 329 19.95 -17.03 4.53
N ARG A 330 20.34 -17.62 3.40
CA ARG A 330 20.88 -18.99 3.33
C ARG A 330 22.06 -19.19 4.27
N ARG A 331 22.95 -18.20 4.38
CA ARG A 331 24.09 -18.25 5.30
C ARG A 331 23.69 -18.14 6.78
N ILE A 332 22.56 -17.49 7.08
CA ILE A 332 22.10 -17.29 8.47
C ILE A 332 21.29 -18.49 8.98
N ILE A 333 20.30 -18.96 8.21
CA ILE A 333 19.37 -20.01 8.66
C ILE A 333 19.58 -21.37 7.97
N GLY A 334 20.50 -21.44 7.02
CA GLY A 334 20.82 -22.66 6.25
C GLY A 334 19.98 -22.84 4.98
N ASP A 335 20.54 -23.58 4.02
CA ASP A 335 19.90 -23.87 2.73
C ASP A 335 18.62 -24.71 2.88
N ALA A 336 18.66 -25.72 3.75
CA ALA A 336 17.54 -26.63 3.98
C ALA A 336 16.24 -25.89 4.35
N LYS A 337 16.33 -24.80 5.14
CA LYS A 337 15.17 -23.97 5.49
C LYS A 337 14.76 -23.02 4.35
N CYS A 338 15.72 -22.53 3.57
CA CYS A 338 15.47 -21.58 2.49
C CYS A 338 14.85 -22.20 1.23
N ASP A 339 15.19 -23.47 0.96
CA ASP A 339 14.73 -24.20 -0.22
C ASP A 339 13.29 -24.71 -0.12
N ILE A 340 12.72 -24.72 1.09
CA ILE A 340 11.30 -25.05 1.29
C ILE A 340 10.44 -24.03 0.51
N PRO A 341 9.57 -24.47 -0.43
CA PRO A 341 8.68 -23.60 -1.17
C PRO A 341 7.80 -22.76 -0.25
N PHE A 342 7.57 -21.49 -0.59
CA PHE A 342 6.84 -20.54 0.28
C PHE A 342 5.49 -21.06 0.80
N LYS A 343 4.75 -21.84 -0.02
CA LYS A 343 3.46 -22.41 0.35
C LYS A 343 3.57 -23.49 1.42
N GLU A 344 4.66 -24.26 1.42
CA GLU A 344 4.91 -25.41 2.29
C GLU A 344 5.58 -25.01 3.62
N ARG A 345 6.09 -23.77 3.72
CA ARG A 345 6.70 -23.28 4.96
C ARG A 345 5.68 -23.20 6.10
N SER A 346 6.08 -23.69 7.28
CA SER A 346 5.35 -23.51 8.53
C SER A 346 5.19 -22.02 8.88
N LEU A 347 4.20 -21.70 9.72
CA LEU A 347 4.00 -20.32 10.19
C LEU A 347 5.22 -19.79 10.94
N GLU A 348 5.83 -20.63 11.78
CA GLU A 348 7.04 -20.32 12.55
C GLU A 348 8.21 -19.97 11.62
N LEU A 349 8.45 -20.77 10.59
CA LEU A 349 9.52 -20.52 9.62
C LEU A 349 9.25 -19.25 8.81
N LYS A 350 7.99 -19.00 8.42
CA LYS A 350 7.62 -17.73 7.75
C LYS A 350 7.92 -16.52 8.64
N ASN A 351 7.62 -16.62 9.94
CA ASN A 351 7.88 -15.56 10.91
C ASN A 351 9.39 -15.36 11.16
N GLU A 352 10.15 -16.45 11.31
CA GLU A 352 11.63 -16.41 11.42
C GLU A 352 12.27 -15.75 10.20
N MET A 353 11.89 -16.17 8.99
CA MET A 353 12.42 -15.56 7.77
C MET A 353 12.02 -14.09 7.63
N ASN A 354 10.78 -13.74 7.99
CA ASN A 354 10.30 -12.35 7.94
C ASN A 354 11.05 -11.44 8.91
N SER A 355 11.41 -11.92 10.11
CA SER A 355 12.19 -11.13 11.06
C SER A 355 13.60 -10.84 10.52
N TRP A 356 14.25 -11.85 9.93
CA TRP A 356 15.55 -11.68 9.26
C TRP A 356 15.49 -10.72 8.08
N TYR A 357 14.48 -10.81 7.20
CA TYR A 357 14.32 -9.85 6.10
C TYR A 357 14.13 -8.42 6.62
N THR A 358 13.40 -8.25 7.73
CA THR A 358 13.21 -6.93 8.33
C THR A 358 14.52 -6.39 8.90
N ALA A 359 15.31 -7.22 9.60
CA ALA A 359 16.63 -6.83 10.08
C ALA A 359 17.59 -6.47 8.92
N MET A 360 17.58 -7.26 7.84
CA MET A 360 18.34 -6.97 6.63
C MET A 360 17.92 -5.66 5.95
N ASP A 361 16.62 -5.33 5.93
CA ASP A 361 16.14 -4.05 5.36
C ASP A 361 16.76 -2.86 6.09
N PHE A 362 16.81 -2.89 7.43
CA PHE A 362 17.51 -1.86 8.20
C PHE A 362 19.01 -1.88 7.97
N TRP A 363 19.64 -3.05 8.08
CA TRP A 363 21.09 -3.18 7.93
C TRP A 363 21.56 -2.62 6.57
N ILE A 364 20.90 -2.99 5.47
CA ILE A 364 21.20 -2.48 4.12
C ILE A 364 21.03 -0.96 4.07
N SER A 365 19.86 -0.46 4.48
CA SER A 365 19.51 0.96 4.33
C SER A 365 20.43 1.86 5.16
N LEU A 366 20.78 1.42 6.37
CA LEU A 366 21.65 2.16 7.29
C LEU A 366 23.12 2.12 6.87
N LYS A 367 23.63 0.98 6.38
CA LYS A 367 25.00 0.89 5.82
C LYS A 367 25.16 1.78 4.59
N ARG A 368 24.16 1.81 3.70
CA ARG A 368 24.16 2.66 2.49
C ARG A 368 24.36 4.15 2.76
N VAL A 369 23.90 4.62 3.91
CA VAL A 369 24.01 6.03 4.34
C VAL A 369 25.09 6.24 5.40
N ASN A 370 25.95 5.24 5.64
CA ASN A 370 27.02 5.27 6.64
C ASN A 370 26.52 5.62 8.06
N PHE A 371 25.36 5.10 8.45
CA PHE A 371 24.84 5.32 9.80
C PHE A 371 25.73 4.62 10.84
N PRO A 372 26.19 5.32 11.89
CA PRO A 372 26.99 4.72 12.96
C PRO A 372 26.09 3.90 13.88
N ALA A 373 26.03 2.58 13.68
CA ALA A 373 25.23 1.69 14.50
C ALA A 373 25.73 1.65 15.96
N VAL A 374 24.89 2.06 16.90
CA VAL A 374 25.16 2.03 18.36
C VAL A 374 24.16 1.08 19.02
N PHE A 375 24.65 0.19 19.87
CA PHE A 375 23.82 -0.77 20.60
C PHE A 375 23.80 -0.45 22.09
N ALA A 376 22.67 -0.68 22.75
CA ALA A 376 22.55 -0.51 24.19
C ALA A 376 23.55 -1.45 24.91
N THR A 377 24.50 -0.88 25.65
CA THR A 377 25.36 -1.68 26.54
C THR A 377 24.55 -2.24 27.70
N PRO A 378 24.78 -3.49 28.13
CA PRO A 378 24.13 -4.06 29.30
C PRO A 378 24.51 -3.25 30.53
N THR A 379 23.54 -2.58 31.15
CA THR A 379 23.72 -1.94 32.45
C THR A 379 24.11 -3.01 33.45
N SER A 380 25.37 -2.99 33.91
CA SER A 380 25.82 -3.78 35.05
C SER A 380 24.84 -3.57 36.20
N LYS A 381 24.26 -4.68 36.69
CA LYS A 381 23.35 -4.77 37.84
C LYS A 381 23.53 -3.62 38.82
N ARG A 382 22.51 -2.78 38.95
CA ARG A 382 22.31 -1.92 40.14
C ARG A 382 22.54 -2.81 41.36
N GLN A 383 23.64 -2.59 42.08
CA GLN A 383 23.83 -3.16 43.41
C GLN A 383 22.59 -2.78 44.23
N ARG A 384 21.87 -3.79 44.71
CA ARG A 384 20.92 -3.59 45.80
C ARG A 384 21.74 -3.08 46.98
N THR A 385 21.65 -1.80 47.26
CA THR A 385 21.96 -1.26 48.59
C THR A 385 20.95 -1.88 49.55
N CYS A 386 21.45 -2.74 50.44
CA CYS A 386 20.73 -3.18 51.63
C CYS A 386 20.51 -2.01 52.58
#